data_AF-A0A2S6I140-F1
#
_entry.id   AF-A0A2S6I140-F1
#
_cell.length_a   1.000
_cell.length_b   1.000
_cell.length_c   1.000
_cell.angle_alpha   90.00
_cell.angle_beta   90.00
_cell.angle_gamma   90.00
#
_symmetry.space_group_name_H-M   'P 1'
#
loop_
_entity.id
_entity.type
_entity.pdbx_description
1 polymer ?
#
loop_
_entity_poly.entity_id
_entity_poly.type
_entity_poly.pdbx_seq_one_letter_code
_entity_poly.pdbx_strand_id
1 'polypeptide(L)'
;MNNILLLRSKILVLIVCSVSSLLAQGEVEQPTPEEVTTELVKALDEDRQQTIEALSAQAQEIRNKVSESEAEIETQRNILEELRDNTETTSNDLAGLRTRMARLEQKFQALEAIQEQTRLIQEQQEVLKDKANEVYLASILNRYGHALAISTRIEDESGDLLTAFDWGDAMSAVSELSNPTNFEAFTTGLTYLKDNQKKAFKLPDNIPILTNPYVSTVVSFIGALAPKGDLEERNNKLGRLNCILTFAMEADKQMNFIATEQEYLKKLSTDLADRADNVKENMFELVNIDPLSIDLLSELREVMDREFIDDNIKQLEQNMYDVLDLYEDYQFMVNSAVESLQKADYALQNIKDTCPVDTDGDLEELLSSIDDRKDELSNKLLSARDNTVQNFQNELRKLKAYNVLITPLKASVVINETP
;
A
#
# COMPACT_ATOMS: atom_id res chain seq x y z
N MET A 1 115.13 -7.98 27.87
CA MET A 1 116.07 -7.51 28.91
C MET A 1 116.85 -8.64 29.60
N ASN A 2 116.27 -9.84 29.82
CA ASN A 2 116.96 -10.95 30.51
C ASN A 2 118.09 -11.66 29.74
N ASN A 3 118.11 -11.64 28.40
CA ASN A 3 119.14 -12.36 27.63
C ASN A 3 120.53 -11.70 27.64
N ILE A 4 120.62 -10.39 27.86
CA ILE A 4 121.90 -9.65 27.90
C ILE A 4 122.68 -9.96 29.19
N LEU A 5 121.99 -10.19 30.31
CA LEU A 5 122.60 -10.58 31.58
C LEU A 5 123.17 -12.01 31.55
N LEU A 6 122.50 -12.93 30.85
CA LEU A 6 122.97 -14.31 30.69
C LEU A 6 124.23 -14.39 29.81
N LEU A 7 124.32 -13.55 28.78
CA LEU A 7 125.48 -13.48 27.89
C LEU A 7 126.74 -13.00 28.62
N ARG A 8 126.61 -11.96 29.46
CA ARG A 8 127.71 -11.44 30.29
C ARG A 8 128.23 -12.48 31.30
N SER A 9 127.34 -13.31 31.84
CA SER A 9 127.72 -14.40 32.74
C SER A 9 128.51 -15.51 32.05
N LYS A 10 128.16 -15.91 30.81
CA LYS A 10 128.85 -16.97 30.08
C LYS A 10 130.25 -16.55 29.62
N ILE A 11 130.41 -15.29 29.19
CA ILE A 11 131.72 -14.73 28.81
C ILE A 11 132.68 -14.68 30.01
N LEU A 12 132.18 -14.34 31.21
CA LEU A 12 133.00 -14.33 32.43
C LEU A 12 133.49 -15.73 32.83
N VAL A 13 132.67 -16.77 32.63
CA VAL A 13 133.02 -18.17 32.94
C VAL A 13 134.05 -18.73 31.95
N LEU A 14 133.94 -18.38 30.66
CA LEU A 14 134.93 -18.79 29.65
C LEU A 14 136.32 -18.20 29.94
N ILE A 15 136.40 -16.91 30.30
CA ILE A 15 137.68 -16.26 30.67
C ILE A 15 138.31 -16.94 31.91
N VAL A 16 137.52 -17.34 32.90
CA VAL A 16 138.01 -17.99 34.12
C VAL A 16 138.48 -19.44 33.87
N CYS A 17 137.83 -20.18 32.96
CA CYS A 17 138.24 -21.54 32.62
C CYS A 17 139.50 -21.59 31.75
N SER A 18 139.71 -20.64 30.82
CA SER A 18 140.92 -20.58 29.99
C SER A 18 142.18 -20.29 30.81
N VAL A 19 142.10 -19.41 31.80
CA VAL A 19 143.24 -19.09 32.69
C VAL A 19 143.55 -20.24 33.66
N SER A 20 142.57 -21.08 33.99
CA SER A 20 142.76 -22.18 34.94
C SER A 20 143.35 -23.47 34.32
N SER A 21 143.18 -23.69 33.01
CA SER A 21 143.77 -24.87 32.33
C SER A 21 145.23 -24.67 31.89
N LEU A 22 145.70 -23.42 31.79
CA LEU A 22 147.08 -23.07 31.38
C LEU A 22 148.11 -23.15 32.52
N LEU A 23 147.68 -23.38 33.77
CA LEU A 23 148.55 -23.42 34.95
C LEU A 23 148.84 -24.84 35.50
N ALA A 24 148.37 -25.91 34.84
CA ALA A 24 148.42 -27.26 35.41
C ALA A 24 149.26 -28.31 34.66
N GLN A 25 149.78 -28.07 33.46
CA GLN A 25 150.64 -29.05 32.77
C GLN A 25 151.79 -28.33 32.05
N GLY A 26 153.01 -28.53 32.57
CA GLY A 26 154.24 -28.03 31.98
C GLY A 26 154.56 -28.71 30.65
N GLU A 27 155.30 -27.97 29.83
CA GLU A 27 155.82 -28.34 28.50
C GLU A 27 154.80 -28.36 27.35
N VAL A 28 154.33 -27.18 26.89
CA VAL A 28 154.16 -26.89 25.45
C VAL A 28 154.35 -25.38 25.21
N GLU A 29 154.98 -25.05 24.09
CA GLU A 29 155.31 -23.70 23.58
C GLU A 29 154.16 -22.68 23.68
N GLN A 30 154.53 -21.43 23.98
CA GLN A 30 153.62 -20.27 24.03
C GLN A 30 152.92 -20.05 22.66
N PRO A 31 151.57 -20.08 22.56
CA PRO A 31 150.87 -19.54 21.41
C PRO A 31 150.92 -18.01 21.46
N THR A 32 151.24 -17.39 20.33
CA THR A 32 151.37 -15.93 20.22
C THR A 32 150.00 -15.24 20.27
N PRO A 33 149.94 -13.95 20.70
CA PRO A 33 148.69 -13.21 20.96
C PRO A 33 147.68 -13.10 19.80
N GLU A 34 148.08 -13.41 18.56
CA GLU A 34 147.22 -13.33 17.36
C GLU A 34 146.25 -14.54 17.22
N GLU A 35 146.58 -15.71 17.77
CA GLU A 35 145.74 -16.92 17.64
C GLU A 35 144.53 -16.90 18.60
N VAL A 36 144.69 -16.36 19.81
CA VAL A 36 143.62 -16.25 20.82
C VAL A 36 142.56 -15.21 20.41
N THR A 37 142.98 -14.11 19.76
CA THR A 37 142.05 -13.11 19.22
C THR A 37 141.23 -13.64 18.05
N THR A 38 141.77 -14.55 17.26
CA THR A 38 141.08 -15.09 16.08
C THR A 38 140.00 -16.11 16.46
N GLU A 39 140.26 -16.98 17.44
CA GLU A 39 139.24 -17.92 17.95
C GLU A 39 138.13 -17.21 18.74
N LEU A 40 138.46 -16.18 19.53
CA LEU A 40 137.44 -15.46 20.31
C LEU A 40 136.50 -14.65 19.41
N VAL A 41 137.02 -14.03 18.35
CA VAL A 41 136.22 -13.32 17.34
C VAL A 41 135.33 -14.30 16.58
N LYS A 42 135.85 -15.49 16.25
CA LYS A 42 135.07 -16.55 15.60
C LYS A 42 133.93 -17.08 16.47
N ALA A 43 134.18 -17.34 17.76
CA ALA A 43 133.15 -17.76 18.70
C ALA A 43 132.08 -16.68 18.95
N LEU A 44 132.48 -15.41 18.97
CA LEU A 44 131.54 -14.28 19.12
C LEU A 44 130.70 -14.07 17.86
N ASP A 45 131.30 -14.21 16.67
CA ASP A 45 130.57 -14.14 15.40
C ASP A 45 129.63 -15.34 15.23
N GLU A 46 130.00 -16.54 15.67
CA GLU A 46 129.12 -17.71 15.68
C GLU A 46 127.94 -17.55 16.65
N ASP A 47 128.15 -17.04 17.88
CA ASP A 47 127.07 -16.79 18.84
C ASP A 47 126.15 -15.63 18.39
N ARG A 48 126.74 -14.59 17.80
CA ARG A 48 125.99 -13.48 17.19
C ARG A 48 125.18 -13.97 16.00
N GLN A 49 125.75 -14.83 15.15
CA GLN A 49 125.07 -15.42 14.00
C GLN A 49 123.93 -16.34 14.46
N GLN A 50 124.16 -17.20 15.46
CA GLN A 50 123.11 -18.03 16.06
C GLN A 50 122.00 -17.19 16.71
N THR A 51 122.35 -16.07 17.36
CA THR A 51 121.36 -15.15 17.94
C THR A 51 120.56 -14.43 16.86
N ILE A 52 121.20 -14.02 15.76
CA ILE A 52 120.54 -13.42 14.60
C ILE A 52 119.59 -14.44 13.94
N GLU A 53 120.01 -15.69 13.81
CA GLU A 53 119.18 -16.76 13.25
C GLU A 53 118.00 -17.10 14.16
N ALA A 54 118.20 -17.18 15.47
CA ALA A 54 117.13 -17.40 16.44
C ALA A 54 116.12 -16.24 16.49
N LEU A 55 116.60 -15.00 16.45
CA LEU A 55 115.74 -13.81 16.39
C LEU A 55 115.03 -13.69 15.04
N SER A 56 115.68 -14.08 13.94
CA SER A 56 115.06 -14.16 12.61
C SER A 56 113.95 -15.21 12.58
N ALA A 57 114.18 -16.38 13.17
CA ALA A 57 113.17 -17.44 13.31
C ALA A 57 111.98 -16.99 14.18
N GLN A 58 112.23 -16.34 15.32
CA GLN A 58 111.16 -15.76 16.15
C GLN A 58 110.41 -14.64 15.44
N ALA A 59 111.10 -13.76 14.71
CA ALA A 59 110.47 -12.70 13.94
C ALA A 59 109.59 -13.28 12.82
N GLN A 60 110.01 -14.40 12.21
CA GLN A 60 109.24 -15.12 11.21
C GLN A 60 108.01 -15.83 11.82
N GLU A 61 108.16 -16.46 12.99
CA GLU A 61 107.05 -17.07 13.73
C GLU A 61 106.00 -16.02 14.14
N ILE A 62 106.45 -14.87 14.65
CA ILE A 62 105.57 -13.73 14.99
C ILE A 62 104.88 -13.24 13.71
N ARG A 63 105.58 -13.11 12.59
CA ARG A 63 104.98 -12.74 11.30
C ARG A 63 103.88 -13.72 10.88
N ASN A 64 104.13 -15.02 11.02
CA ASN A 64 103.14 -16.04 10.69
C ASN A 64 101.91 -15.93 11.61
N LYS A 65 102.10 -15.77 12.93
CA LYS A 65 100.97 -15.59 13.88
C LYS A 65 100.19 -14.31 13.66
N VAL A 66 100.87 -13.21 13.29
CA VAL A 66 100.21 -11.95 12.91
C VAL A 66 99.41 -12.15 11.64
N SER A 67 99.96 -12.82 10.63
CA SER A 67 99.25 -13.11 9.39
C SER A 67 98.04 -14.03 9.62
N GLU A 68 98.13 -15.04 10.50
CA GLU A 68 97.00 -15.89 10.89
C GLU A 68 95.94 -15.09 11.64
N SER A 69 96.35 -14.22 12.57
CA SER A 69 95.42 -13.37 13.33
C SER A 69 94.72 -12.34 12.43
N GLU A 70 95.43 -11.77 11.45
CA GLU A 70 94.85 -10.86 10.45
C GLU A 70 93.80 -11.58 9.59
N ALA A 71 94.10 -12.80 9.15
CA ALA A 71 93.15 -13.61 8.40
C ALA A 71 91.90 -13.95 9.24
N GLU A 72 92.07 -14.28 10.52
CA GLU A 72 90.96 -14.58 11.43
C GLU A 72 90.11 -13.33 11.73
N ILE A 73 90.74 -12.17 11.94
CA ILE A 73 90.03 -10.89 12.10
C ILE A 73 89.21 -10.57 10.85
N GLU A 74 89.76 -10.80 9.65
CA GLU A 74 89.03 -10.57 8.40
C GLU A 74 87.82 -11.52 8.27
N THR A 75 87.96 -12.80 8.67
CA THR A 75 86.81 -13.71 8.70
C THR A 75 85.74 -13.28 9.71
N GLN A 76 86.12 -12.81 10.89
CA GLN A 76 85.19 -12.31 11.89
C GLN A 76 84.47 -11.05 11.41
N ARG A 77 85.20 -10.17 10.69
CA ARG A 77 84.63 -8.97 10.09
C ARG A 77 83.56 -9.31 9.06
N ASN A 78 83.83 -10.27 8.18
CA ASN A 78 82.87 -10.74 7.19
C ASN A 78 81.61 -11.35 7.84
N ILE A 79 81.78 -12.16 8.90
CA ILE A 79 80.64 -12.73 9.66
C ILE A 79 79.81 -11.62 10.32
N LEU A 80 80.45 -10.61 10.91
CA LEU A 80 79.75 -9.49 11.54
C LEU A 80 78.95 -8.66 10.52
N GLU A 81 79.49 -8.49 9.31
CA GLU A 81 78.79 -7.79 8.23
C GLU A 81 77.56 -8.58 7.76
N GLU A 82 77.69 -9.90 7.57
CA GLU A 82 76.55 -10.77 7.23
C GLU A 82 75.47 -10.79 8.34
N LEU A 83 75.88 -10.87 9.62
CA LEU A 83 74.95 -10.80 10.75
C LEU A 83 74.23 -9.45 10.83
N ARG A 84 74.93 -8.36 10.51
CA ARG A 84 74.34 -7.02 10.46
C ARG A 84 73.28 -6.94 9.36
N ASP A 85 73.59 -7.40 8.15
CA ASP A 85 72.66 -7.39 7.02
C ASP A 85 71.43 -8.26 7.29
N ASN A 86 71.62 -9.43 7.92
CA ASN A 86 70.53 -10.30 8.36
C ASN A 86 69.68 -9.64 9.47
N THR A 87 70.30 -8.92 10.40
CA THR A 87 69.59 -8.18 11.46
C THR A 87 68.77 -7.02 10.89
N GLU A 88 69.31 -6.32 9.89
CA GLU A 88 68.61 -5.26 9.19
C GLU A 88 67.41 -5.81 8.40
N THR A 89 67.60 -6.92 7.69
CA THR A 89 66.54 -7.61 6.94
C THR A 89 65.41 -8.07 7.88
N THR A 90 65.74 -8.75 8.98
CA THR A 90 64.75 -9.21 9.96
C THR A 90 64.03 -8.05 10.66
N SER A 91 64.72 -6.94 10.95
CA SER A 91 64.11 -5.71 11.48
C SER A 91 63.08 -5.12 10.51
N ASN A 92 63.42 -5.07 9.22
CA ASN A 92 62.52 -4.59 8.16
C ASN A 92 61.29 -5.49 8.01
N ASP A 93 61.48 -6.81 8.04
CA ASP A 93 60.37 -7.77 8.00
C ASP A 93 59.43 -7.63 9.21
N LEU A 94 59.99 -7.40 10.40
CA LEU A 94 59.21 -7.22 11.64
C LEU A 94 58.41 -5.92 11.61
N ALA A 95 58.96 -4.83 11.06
CA ALA A 95 58.22 -3.60 10.80
C ALA A 95 57.09 -3.80 9.78
N GLY A 96 57.34 -4.59 8.73
CA GLY A 96 56.34 -5.00 7.74
C GLY A 96 55.19 -5.80 8.37
N LEU A 97 55.51 -6.76 9.24
CA LEU A 97 54.52 -7.57 9.97
C LEU A 97 53.66 -6.72 10.91
N ARG A 98 54.26 -5.79 11.67
CA ARG A 98 53.51 -4.86 12.52
C ARG A 98 52.51 -4.02 11.71
N THR A 99 52.92 -3.53 10.56
CA THR A 99 52.04 -2.77 9.66
C THR A 99 50.90 -3.63 9.12
N ARG A 100 51.16 -4.89 8.79
CA ARG A 100 50.12 -5.85 8.37
C ARG A 100 49.15 -6.18 9.51
N MET A 101 49.64 -6.34 10.74
CA MET A 101 48.79 -6.56 11.92
C MET A 101 47.87 -5.37 12.18
N ALA A 102 48.39 -4.13 12.17
CA ALA A 102 47.56 -2.94 12.35
C ALA A 102 46.46 -2.82 11.27
N ARG A 103 46.76 -3.18 10.02
CA ARG A 103 45.75 -3.25 8.94
C ARG A 103 44.73 -4.36 9.15
N LEU A 104 45.12 -5.51 9.70
CA LEU A 104 44.20 -6.60 10.03
C LEU A 104 43.27 -6.20 11.17
N GLU A 105 43.79 -5.58 12.24
CA GLU A 105 42.98 -5.05 13.34
C GLU A 105 41.94 -4.03 12.84
N GLN A 106 42.33 -3.10 11.97
CA GLN A 106 41.38 -2.17 11.33
C GLN A 106 40.31 -2.90 10.50
N LYS A 107 40.70 -3.94 9.74
CA LYS A 107 39.74 -4.75 8.98
C LYS A 107 38.79 -5.53 9.89
N PHE A 108 39.27 -6.07 11.01
CA PHE A 108 38.42 -6.74 12.00
C PHE A 108 37.39 -5.79 12.61
N GLN A 109 37.81 -4.59 13.02
CA GLN A 109 36.89 -3.57 13.54
C GLN A 109 35.84 -3.15 12.49
N ALA A 110 36.23 -3.00 11.22
CA ALA A 110 35.28 -2.71 10.15
C ALA A 110 34.29 -3.87 9.92
N LEU A 111 34.75 -5.11 10.06
CA LEU A 111 33.92 -6.30 9.90
C LEU A 111 32.90 -6.43 11.04
N GLU A 112 33.30 -6.15 12.28
CA GLU A 112 32.39 -6.05 13.44
C GLU A 112 31.34 -4.96 13.23
N ALA A 113 31.72 -3.79 12.73
CA ALA A 113 30.79 -2.71 12.44
C ALA A 113 29.78 -3.08 11.34
N ILE A 114 30.22 -3.78 10.29
CA ILE A 114 29.33 -4.27 9.23
C ILE A 114 28.36 -5.31 9.79
N GLN A 115 28.82 -6.24 10.62
CA GLN A 115 27.97 -7.28 11.21
C GLN A 115 26.87 -6.66 12.09
N GLU A 116 27.22 -5.65 12.89
CA GLU A 116 26.24 -4.93 13.71
C GLU A 116 25.25 -4.13 12.85
N GLN A 117 25.73 -3.48 11.78
CA GLN A 117 24.84 -2.79 10.84
C GLN A 117 23.87 -3.77 10.13
N THR A 118 24.33 -4.97 9.75
CA THR A 118 23.47 -6.01 9.19
C THR A 118 22.41 -6.47 10.18
N ARG A 119 22.76 -6.66 11.46
CA ARG A 119 21.80 -7.01 12.52
C ARG A 119 20.71 -5.94 12.66
N LEU A 120 21.09 -4.66 12.70
CA LEU A 120 20.14 -3.55 12.80
C LEU A 120 19.21 -3.46 11.58
N ILE A 121 19.73 -3.72 10.37
CA ILE A 121 18.92 -3.76 9.15
C ILE A 121 17.89 -4.89 9.22
N GLN A 122 18.29 -6.08 9.68
CA GLN A 122 17.38 -7.22 9.85
C GLN A 122 16.28 -6.91 10.88
N GLU A 123 16.62 -6.30 12.01
CA GLU A 123 15.65 -5.86 13.01
C GLU A 123 14.67 -4.82 12.46
N GLN A 124 15.16 -3.84 11.68
CA GLN A 124 14.30 -2.86 11.02
C GLN A 124 13.38 -3.50 9.98
N GLN A 125 13.85 -4.50 9.24
CA GLN A 125 13.04 -5.22 8.26
C GLN A 125 11.88 -5.98 8.91
N GLU A 126 12.11 -6.66 10.04
CA GLU A 126 11.03 -7.34 10.77
C GLU A 126 10.00 -6.35 11.31
N VAL A 127 10.44 -5.23 11.91
CA VAL A 127 9.52 -4.17 12.38
C VAL A 127 8.70 -3.57 11.23
N LEU A 128 9.31 -3.35 10.07
CA LEU A 128 8.61 -2.85 8.89
C LEU A 128 7.61 -3.87 8.35
N LYS A 129 7.93 -5.16 8.39
CA LYS A 129 7.03 -6.25 7.98
C LYS A 129 5.81 -6.33 8.89
N ASP A 130 6.00 -6.24 10.21
CA ASP A 130 4.90 -6.23 11.17
C ASP A 130 3.99 -5.01 10.97
N LYS A 131 4.59 -3.83 10.80
CA LYS A 131 3.83 -2.60 10.55
C LYS A 131 3.08 -2.63 9.21
N ALA A 132 3.67 -3.22 8.17
CA ALA A 132 2.99 -3.41 6.89
C ALA A 132 1.77 -4.33 7.04
N ASN A 133 1.90 -5.40 7.83
CA ASN A 133 0.78 -6.31 8.12
C ASN A 133 -0.34 -5.58 8.90
N GLU A 134 -0.01 -4.80 9.93
CA GLU A 134 -1.00 -4.02 10.68
C GLU A 134 -1.77 -3.04 9.77
N VAL A 135 -1.06 -2.35 8.88
CA VAL A 135 -1.67 -1.41 7.91
C VAL A 135 -2.57 -2.16 6.93
N TYR A 136 -2.16 -3.34 6.46
CA TYR A 136 -2.95 -4.18 5.57
C TYR A 136 -4.26 -4.65 6.22
N LEU A 137 -4.21 -5.17 7.45
CA LEU A 137 -5.39 -5.59 8.21
C LEU A 137 -6.34 -4.43 8.45
N ALA A 138 -5.82 -3.30 8.94
CA ALA A 138 -6.61 -2.09 9.20
C ALA A 138 -7.27 -1.55 7.92
N SER A 139 -6.60 -1.69 6.77
CA SER A 139 -7.16 -1.32 5.48
C SER A 139 -8.39 -2.18 5.14
N ILE A 140 -8.26 -3.51 5.19
CA ILE A 140 -9.36 -4.42 4.86
C ILE A 140 -10.55 -4.24 5.82
N LEU A 141 -10.28 -4.16 7.13
CA LEU A 141 -11.29 -3.91 8.15
C LEU A 141 -12.12 -2.66 7.85
N ASN A 142 -11.45 -1.53 7.58
CA ASN A 142 -12.14 -0.30 7.27
C ASN A 142 -12.97 -0.41 5.99
N ARG A 143 -12.41 -1.03 4.95
CA ARG A 143 -13.08 -1.21 3.65
C ARG A 143 -14.35 -2.04 3.79
N TYR A 144 -14.26 -3.15 4.50
CA TYR A 144 -15.37 -4.05 4.74
C TYR A 144 -16.45 -3.39 5.62
N GLY A 145 -16.06 -2.70 6.69
CA GLY A 145 -17.00 -1.94 7.52
C GLY A 145 -17.73 -0.84 6.76
N HIS A 146 -17.06 -0.15 5.82
CA HIS A 146 -17.72 0.85 4.96
C HIS A 146 -18.69 0.19 3.97
N ALA A 147 -18.33 -0.93 3.36
CA ALA A 147 -19.22 -1.67 2.46
C ALA A 147 -20.51 -2.10 3.20
N LEU A 148 -20.38 -2.54 4.45
CA LEU A 148 -21.52 -2.95 5.27
C LEU A 148 -22.41 -1.77 5.68
N ALA A 149 -21.81 -0.61 5.97
CA ALA A 149 -22.57 0.62 6.21
C ALA A 149 -23.34 1.08 4.96
N ILE A 150 -22.78 0.89 3.77
CA ILE A 150 -23.43 1.24 2.50
C ILE A 150 -24.60 0.31 2.20
N SER A 151 -24.45 -1.01 2.34
CA SER A 151 -25.54 -1.96 2.09
C SER A 151 -26.72 -1.70 3.03
N THR A 152 -26.45 -1.52 4.33
CA THR A 152 -27.47 -1.17 5.34
C THR A 152 -28.21 0.11 4.96
N ARG A 153 -27.48 1.14 4.51
CA ARG A 153 -28.09 2.40 4.11
C ARG A 153 -28.94 2.28 2.85
N ILE A 154 -28.51 1.48 1.86
CA ILE A 154 -29.30 1.24 0.65
C ILE A 154 -30.61 0.55 1.00
N GLU A 155 -30.58 -0.45 1.90
CA GLU A 155 -31.77 -1.11 2.41
C GLU A 155 -32.74 -0.11 3.07
N ASP A 156 -32.27 0.67 4.05
CA ASP A 156 -33.09 1.68 4.74
C ASP A 156 -33.70 2.70 3.76
N GLU A 157 -32.88 3.29 2.89
CA GLU A 157 -33.34 4.30 1.94
C GLU A 157 -34.27 3.71 0.87
N SER A 158 -34.08 2.45 0.48
CA SER A 158 -35.01 1.77 -0.45
C SER A 158 -36.39 1.57 0.18
N GLY A 159 -36.46 1.32 1.49
CA GLY A 159 -37.72 1.29 2.25
C GLY A 159 -38.39 2.66 2.33
N ASP A 160 -37.63 3.72 2.58
CA ASP A 160 -38.14 5.09 2.55
C ASP A 160 -38.71 5.45 1.17
N LEU A 161 -38.00 5.09 0.09
CA LEU A 161 -38.49 5.26 -1.28
C LEU A 161 -39.79 4.49 -1.53
N LEU A 162 -39.91 3.25 -1.03
CA LEU A 162 -41.13 2.46 -1.14
C LEU A 162 -42.34 3.20 -0.55
N THR A 163 -42.17 3.80 0.63
CA THR A 163 -43.23 4.60 1.27
C THR A 163 -43.53 5.88 0.50
N ALA A 164 -42.53 6.51 -0.12
CA ALA A 164 -42.72 7.67 -0.97
C ALA A 164 -43.51 7.33 -2.25
N PHE A 165 -43.44 6.09 -2.73
CA PHE A 165 -44.25 5.61 -3.84
C PHE A 165 -45.66 5.19 -3.44
N ASP A 166 -46.11 5.43 -2.21
CA ASP A 166 -47.51 5.20 -1.86
C ASP A 166 -48.39 6.39 -2.26
N TRP A 167 -48.85 6.35 -3.51
CA TRP A 167 -49.74 7.35 -4.12
C TRP A 167 -51.22 6.97 -3.97
N GLY A 168 -51.56 6.04 -3.06
CA GLY A 168 -52.92 5.52 -2.92
C GLY A 168 -54.00 6.60 -2.78
N ASP A 169 -53.73 7.64 -1.99
CA ASP A 169 -54.67 8.75 -1.80
C ASP A 169 -54.83 9.60 -3.08
N ALA A 170 -53.73 9.90 -3.76
CA ALA A 170 -53.76 10.63 -5.03
C ALA A 170 -54.45 9.82 -6.13
N MET A 171 -54.16 8.52 -6.22
CA MET A 171 -54.81 7.59 -7.15
C MET A 171 -56.31 7.48 -6.88
N SER A 172 -56.71 7.49 -5.61
CA SER A 172 -58.13 7.49 -5.23
C SER A 172 -58.80 8.80 -5.63
N ALA A 173 -58.21 9.95 -5.30
CA ALA A 173 -58.73 11.27 -5.67
C ALA A 173 -58.84 11.47 -7.19
N VAL A 174 -57.88 10.97 -7.98
CA VAL A 174 -57.96 11.09 -9.44
C VAL A 174 -58.83 10.00 -10.09
N SER A 175 -58.96 8.82 -9.48
CA SER A 175 -59.98 7.85 -9.92
C SER A 175 -61.40 8.39 -9.74
N GLU A 176 -61.60 9.31 -8.80
CA GLU A 176 -62.87 10.05 -8.72
C GLU A 176 -63.03 11.04 -9.88
N LEU A 177 -61.94 11.61 -10.41
CA LEU A 177 -61.97 12.46 -11.60
C LEU A 177 -62.22 11.71 -12.90
N SER A 178 -61.71 10.48 -13.02
CA SER A 178 -61.89 9.68 -14.23
C SER A 178 -63.35 9.28 -14.43
N ASN A 179 -64.17 9.34 -13.38
CA ASN A 179 -65.61 9.11 -13.51
C ASN A 179 -66.36 10.42 -13.79
N PRO A 180 -66.87 10.65 -15.01
CA PRO A 180 -67.54 11.90 -15.32
C PRO A 180 -68.86 12.07 -14.55
N THR A 181 -69.43 11.03 -13.94
CA THR A 181 -70.63 11.17 -13.09
C THR A 181 -70.37 11.82 -11.74
N ASN A 182 -69.10 11.96 -11.35
CA ASN A 182 -68.74 12.62 -10.09
C ASN A 182 -68.84 14.15 -10.19
N PHE A 183 -69.00 14.69 -11.40
CA PHE A 183 -69.23 16.12 -11.62
C PHE A 183 -70.73 16.44 -11.66
N GLU A 184 -71.23 17.26 -10.74
CA GLU A 184 -72.66 17.66 -10.70
C GLU A 184 -73.13 18.31 -12.01
N ALA A 185 -72.26 19.14 -12.60
CA ALA A 185 -72.52 19.75 -13.89
C ALA A 185 -72.78 18.74 -15.02
N PHE A 186 -72.12 17.58 -14.94
CA PHE A 186 -72.28 16.50 -15.89
C PHE A 186 -73.58 15.75 -15.68
N THR A 187 -73.90 15.35 -14.45
CA THR A 187 -75.15 14.63 -14.14
C THR A 187 -76.38 15.49 -14.41
N THR A 188 -76.31 16.79 -14.10
CA THR A 188 -77.35 17.77 -14.40
C THR A 188 -77.51 17.99 -15.91
N GLY A 189 -76.41 18.15 -16.64
CA GLY A 189 -76.43 18.29 -18.10
C GLY A 189 -76.99 17.04 -18.78
N LEU A 190 -76.59 15.85 -18.33
CA LEU A 190 -77.07 14.57 -18.84
C LEU A 190 -78.58 14.39 -18.62
N THR A 191 -79.06 14.76 -17.42
CA THR A 191 -80.49 14.70 -17.08
C THR A 191 -81.30 15.67 -17.95
N TYR A 192 -80.82 16.90 -18.12
CA TYR A 192 -81.45 17.89 -19.02
C TYR A 192 -81.57 17.36 -20.46
N LEU A 193 -80.54 16.71 -20.99
CA LEU A 193 -80.58 16.12 -22.33
C LEU A 193 -81.55 14.94 -22.42
N LYS A 194 -81.59 14.08 -21.41
CA LYS A 194 -82.55 12.96 -21.32
C LYS A 194 -83.99 13.44 -21.28
N ASP A 195 -84.30 14.47 -20.48
CA ASP A 195 -85.66 15.02 -20.35
C ASP A 195 -86.14 15.70 -21.64
N ASN A 196 -85.21 16.23 -22.45
CA ASN A 196 -85.51 16.88 -23.72
C ASN A 196 -85.45 15.95 -24.95
N GLN A 197 -85.11 14.67 -24.79
CA GLN A 197 -85.20 13.66 -25.86
C GLN A 197 -86.66 13.37 -26.22
N LYS A 198 -87.05 13.54 -27.50
CA LYS A 198 -88.36 13.04 -27.99
C LYS A 198 -88.38 11.51 -28.01
N LYS A 199 -89.60 10.94 -27.92
CA LYS A 199 -89.97 9.51 -28.11
C LYS A 199 -89.40 8.81 -29.38
N ALA A 200 -88.66 9.49 -30.25
CA ALA A 200 -88.15 8.95 -31.52
C ALA A 200 -86.91 8.07 -31.35
N PHE A 201 -86.15 8.21 -30.25
CA PHE A 201 -85.05 7.32 -29.92
C PHE A 201 -84.99 7.14 -28.40
N LYS A 202 -85.98 6.41 -27.86
CA LYS A 202 -85.89 5.94 -26.48
C LYS A 202 -84.85 4.83 -26.44
N LEU A 203 -83.73 5.11 -25.81
CA LEU A 203 -82.79 4.06 -25.45
C LEU A 203 -83.52 3.10 -24.51
N PRO A 204 -83.42 1.77 -24.71
CA PRO A 204 -83.95 0.83 -23.75
C PRO A 204 -83.38 1.14 -22.37
N ASP A 205 -84.25 1.36 -21.38
CA ASP A 205 -83.86 1.68 -20.00
C ASP A 205 -82.96 0.60 -19.36
N ASN A 206 -82.85 -0.58 -20.01
CA ASN A 206 -82.18 -1.78 -19.54
C ASN A 206 -81.00 -2.22 -20.43
N ILE A 207 -80.27 -1.32 -21.11
CA ILE A 207 -79.00 -1.73 -21.73
C ILE A 207 -77.93 -1.78 -20.61
N PRO A 208 -77.36 -2.96 -20.27
CA PRO A 208 -76.30 -3.08 -19.25
C PRO A 208 -75.05 -2.26 -19.59
N ILE A 209 -74.89 -1.87 -20.85
CA ILE A 209 -73.82 -1.01 -21.39
C ILE A 209 -73.89 0.43 -20.82
N LEU A 210 -75.04 0.86 -20.26
CA LEU A 210 -75.20 2.17 -19.60
C LEU A 210 -74.56 2.25 -18.20
N THR A 211 -74.00 1.15 -17.66
CA THR A 211 -73.19 1.20 -16.44
C THR A 211 -71.82 1.84 -16.67
N ASN A 212 -71.34 1.85 -17.92
CA ASN A 212 -70.13 2.58 -18.30
C ASN A 212 -70.51 4.07 -18.54
N PRO A 213 -69.99 5.00 -17.74
CA PRO A 213 -70.37 6.41 -17.79
C PRO A 213 -69.96 7.07 -19.12
N TYR A 214 -68.91 6.60 -19.79
CA TYR A 214 -68.52 7.08 -21.12
C TYR A 214 -69.53 6.68 -22.20
N VAL A 215 -69.97 5.41 -22.18
CA VAL A 215 -70.93 4.92 -23.17
C VAL A 215 -72.32 5.53 -22.98
N SER A 216 -72.78 5.66 -21.73
CA SER A 216 -74.02 6.36 -21.37
C SER A 216 -74.06 7.79 -21.89
N THR A 217 -72.90 8.45 -21.88
CA THR A 217 -72.76 9.85 -22.30
C THR A 217 -72.76 9.98 -23.82
N VAL A 218 -71.97 9.19 -24.55
CA VAL A 218 -72.00 9.13 -26.02
C VAL A 218 -73.41 8.84 -26.54
N VAL A 219 -74.10 7.92 -25.88
CA VAL A 219 -75.46 7.52 -26.22
C VAL A 219 -76.48 8.65 -25.95
N SER A 220 -76.29 9.42 -24.87
CA SER A 220 -77.11 10.59 -24.57
C SER A 220 -76.82 11.77 -25.52
N PHE A 221 -75.55 11.95 -25.94
CA PHE A 221 -75.13 12.89 -26.98
C PHE A 221 -75.88 12.64 -28.30
N ILE A 222 -75.94 11.38 -28.74
CA ILE A 222 -76.62 10.99 -29.99
C ILE A 222 -78.12 11.32 -29.93
N GLY A 223 -78.79 11.07 -28.80
CA GLY A 223 -80.21 11.40 -28.66
C GLY A 223 -80.50 12.90 -28.46
N ALA A 224 -79.54 13.67 -27.93
CA ALA A 224 -79.64 15.12 -27.74
C ALA A 224 -79.56 15.95 -29.04
N LEU A 225 -79.05 15.36 -30.13
CA LEU A 225 -79.06 15.96 -31.47
C LEU A 225 -80.48 16.10 -32.06
N ALA A 226 -81.52 15.66 -31.34
CA ALA A 226 -82.92 15.88 -31.70
C ALA A 226 -83.35 17.37 -31.54
N PRO A 227 -84.26 17.89 -32.38
CA PRO A 227 -84.39 19.34 -32.62
C PRO A 227 -85.32 20.11 -31.65
N LYS A 228 -85.32 19.85 -30.34
CA LYS A 228 -86.17 20.60 -29.39
C LYS A 228 -85.35 21.35 -28.33
N GLY A 229 -85.74 22.60 -28.03
CA GLY A 229 -85.09 23.49 -27.05
C GLY A 229 -84.33 24.64 -27.70
N ASP A 230 -83.97 25.65 -26.91
CA ASP A 230 -83.08 26.72 -27.34
C ASP A 230 -81.76 26.11 -27.85
N LEU A 231 -81.35 26.52 -29.05
CA LEU A 231 -80.17 25.99 -29.71
C LEU A 231 -78.90 26.42 -28.96
N GLU A 232 -78.90 27.64 -28.43
CA GLU A 232 -77.76 28.20 -27.71
C GLU A 232 -77.56 27.50 -26.36
N GLU A 233 -78.60 27.38 -25.54
CA GLU A 233 -78.55 26.65 -24.27
C GLU A 233 -78.13 25.19 -24.45
N ARG A 234 -78.67 24.50 -25.45
CA ARG A 234 -78.32 23.11 -25.77
C ARG A 234 -76.88 22.96 -26.23
N ASN A 235 -76.39 23.84 -27.11
CA ASN A 235 -74.99 23.82 -27.55
C ASN A 235 -74.04 24.07 -26.37
N ASN A 236 -74.40 24.97 -25.46
CA ASN A 236 -73.61 25.23 -24.25
C ASN A 236 -73.57 24.01 -23.31
N LYS A 237 -74.71 23.33 -23.09
CA LYS A 237 -74.76 22.09 -22.28
C LYS A 237 -74.01 20.93 -22.94
N LEU A 238 -74.12 20.76 -24.26
CA LEU A 238 -73.35 19.77 -25.02
C LEU A 238 -71.85 20.05 -24.98
N GLY A 239 -71.45 21.32 -25.10
CA GLY A 239 -70.06 21.75 -24.95
C GLY A 239 -69.50 21.42 -23.57
N ARG A 240 -70.25 21.73 -22.49
CA ARG A 240 -69.83 21.42 -21.11
C ARG A 240 -69.73 19.91 -20.85
N LEU A 241 -70.69 19.12 -21.32
CA LEU A 241 -70.63 17.65 -21.22
C LEU A 241 -69.45 17.07 -21.98
N ASN A 242 -69.14 17.61 -23.16
CA ASN A 242 -68.04 17.13 -23.99
C ASN A 242 -66.70 17.46 -23.34
N CYS A 243 -66.59 18.64 -22.72
CA CYS A 243 -65.42 19.03 -21.94
C CYS A 243 -65.19 18.05 -20.79
N ILE A 244 -66.19 17.85 -19.92
CA ILE A 244 -66.07 16.96 -18.75
C ILE A 244 -65.78 15.52 -19.17
N LEU A 245 -66.41 15.02 -20.25
CA LEU A 245 -66.14 13.69 -20.77
C LEU A 245 -64.69 13.56 -21.29
N THR A 246 -64.21 14.55 -22.04
CA THR A 246 -62.85 14.55 -22.59
C THR A 246 -61.81 14.61 -21.46
N PHE A 247 -62.05 15.47 -20.47
CA PHE A 247 -61.25 15.55 -19.25
C PHE A 247 -61.22 14.21 -18.51
N ALA A 248 -62.37 13.62 -18.23
CA ALA A 248 -62.47 12.36 -17.49
C ALA A 248 -61.80 11.18 -18.24
N MET A 249 -61.87 11.16 -19.57
CA MET A 249 -61.17 10.16 -20.40
C MET A 249 -59.65 10.36 -20.39
N GLU A 250 -59.17 11.60 -20.51
CA GLU A 250 -57.73 11.86 -20.45
C GLU A 250 -57.19 11.61 -19.04
N ALA A 251 -57.92 12.00 -18.00
CA ALA A 251 -57.58 11.68 -16.62
C ALA A 251 -57.44 10.17 -16.38
N ASP A 252 -58.39 9.36 -16.86
CA ASP A 252 -58.31 7.89 -16.76
C ASP A 252 -57.05 7.32 -17.43
N LYS A 253 -56.78 7.75 -18.66
CA LYS A 253 -55.62 7.30 -19.44
C LYS A 253 -54.31 7.66 -18.75
N GLN A 254 -54.19 8.90 -18.28
CA GLN A 254 -53.01 9.39 -17.60
C GLN A 254 -52.83 8.69 -16.24
N MET A 255 -53.89 8.38 -15.51
CA MET A 255 -53.78 7.65 -14.25
C MET A 255 -53.36 6.21 -14.42
N ASN A 256 -53.89 5.50 -15.42
CA ASN A 256 -53.43 4.15 -15.72
C ASN A 256 -51.93 4.11 -16.03
N PHE A 257 -51.43 5.14 -16.73
CA PHE A 257 -50.00 5.31 -16.96
C PHE A 257 -49.23 5.52 -15.63
N ILE A 258 -49.65 6.46 -14.79
CA ILE A 258 -49.00 6.75 -13.50
C ILE A 258 -49.03 5.52 -12.57
N ALA A 259 -50.15 4.77 -12.53
CA ALA A 259 -50.29 3.56 -11.72
C ALA A 259 -49.31 2.46 -12.16
N THR A 260 -49.11 2.32 -13.48
CA THR A 260 -48.12 1.38 -14.03
C THR A 260 -46.69 1.77 -13.64
N GLU A 261 -46.36 3.06 -13.72
CA GLU A 261 -45.04 3.57 -13.28
C GLU A 261 -44.83 3.37 -11.78
N GLN A 262 -45.85 3.63 -10.97
CA GLN A 262 -45.80 3.40 -9.52
C GLN A 262 -45.56 1.92 -9.18
N GLU A 263 -46.27 0.99 -9.83
CA GLU A 263 -46.08 -0.44 -9.62
C GLU A 263 -44.67 -0.89 -10.03
N TYR A 264 -44.17 -0.38 -11.15
CA TYR A 264 -42.79 -0.61 -11.59
C TYR A 264 -41.77 -0.15 -10.55
N LEU A 265 -41.91 1.08 -10.01
CA LEU A 265 -40.99 1.61 -9.00
C LEU A 265 -41.09 0.86 -7.67
N LYS A 266 -42.29 0.50 -7.21
CA LYS A 266 -42.48 -0.33 -6.02
C LYS A 266 -41.74 -1.66 -6.15
N LYS A 267 -41.86 -2.30 -7.31
CA LYS A 267 -41.15 -3.55 -7.59
C LYS A 267 -39.63 -3.37 -7.58
N LEU A 268 -39.12 -2.34 -8.26
CA LEU A 268 -37.69 -2.07 -8.32
C LEU A 268 -37.09 -1.75 -6.93
N SER A 269 -37.83 -0.98 -6.13
CA SER A 269 -37.47 -0.67 -4.74
C SER A 269 -37.47 -1.92 -3.85
N THR A 270 -38.48 -2.77 -3.96
CA THR A 270 -38.56 -4.05 -3.22
C THR A 270 -37.42 -4.99 -3.62
N ASP A 271 -37.21 -5.19 -4.94
CA ASP A 271 -36.15 -6.06 -5.46
C ASP A 271 -34.76 -5.57 -4.99
N LEU A 272 -34.56 -4.25 -4.88
CA LEU A 272 -33.31 -3.70 -4.38
C LEU A 272 -33.16 -3.87 -2.86
N ALA A 273 -34.22 -3.63 -2.09
CA ALA A 273 -34.21 -3.85 -0.64
C ALA A 273 -33.84 -5.30 -0.31
N ASP A 274 -34.49 -6.26 -0.98
CA ASP A 274 -34.23 -7.69 -0.81
C ASP A 274 -32.79 -8.07 -1.18
N ARG A 275 -32.24 -7.48 -2.25
CA ARG A 275 -30.85 -7.71 -2.64
C ARG A 275 -29.87 -7.08 -1.66
N ALA A 276 -30.17 -5.89 -1.14
CA ALA A 276 -29.35 -5.22 -0.14
C ALA A 276 -29.29 -6.02 1.16
N ASP A 277 -30.44 -6.55 1.60
CA ASP A 277 -30.54 -7.43 2.76
C ASP A 277 -29.75 -8.73 2.55
N ASN A 278 -29.87 -9.38 1.38
CA ASN A 278 -29.08 -10.59 1.06
C ASN A 278 -27.56 -10.33 1.08
N VAL A 279 -27.09 -9.23 0.49
CA VAL A 279 -25.65 -8.89 0.51
C VAL A 279 -25.19 -8.61 1.95
N LYS A 280 -25.99 -7.89 2.73
CA LYS A 280 -25.73 -7.61 4.13
C LYS A 280 -25.67 -8.92 4.95
N GLU A 281 -26.62 -9.83 4.77
CA GLU A 281 -26.64 -11.16 5.42
C GLU A 281 -25.40 -11.97 5.05
N ASN A 282 -25.07 -12.11 3.76
CA ASN A 282 -23.84 -12.78 3.30
C ASN A 282 -22.56 -12.18 3.91
N MET A 283 -22.56 -10.86 4.12
CA MET A 283 -21.43 -10.19 4.77
C MET A 283 -21.34 -10.57 6.25
N PHE A 284 -22.44 -10.46 7.00
CA PHE A 284 -22.46 -10.82 8.42
C PHE A 284 -22.19 -12.32 8.66
N GLU A 285 -22.70 -13.19 7.81
CA GLU A 285 -22.44 -14.64 7.86
C GLU A 285 -20.95 -14.95 7.70
N LEU A 286 -20.26 -14.29 6.77
CA LEU A 286 -18.84 -14.51 6.52
C LEU A 286 -18.00 -14.21 7.76
N VAL A 287 -18.28 -13.09 8.44
CA VAL A 287 -17.57 -12.69 9.65
C VAL A 287 -18.19 -13.26 10.93
N ASN A 288 -19.31 -14.00 10.82
CA ASN A 288 -20.03 -14.59 11.95
C ASN A 288 -20.28 -13.58 13.11
N ILE A 289 -20.70 -12.37 12.74
CA ILE A 289 -21.04 -11.28 13.68
C ILE A 289 -22.55 -11.07 13.69
N ASP A 290 -23.10 -10.74 14.86
CA ASP A 290 -24.51 -10.37 15.00
C ASP A 290 -24.78 -9.05 14.26
N PRO A 291 -25.73 -9.02 13.30
CA PRO A 291 -26.14 -7.79 12.62
C PRO A 291 -26.57 -6.66 13.55
N LEU A 292 -26.98 -6.97 14.79
CA LEU A 292 -27.41 -6.01 15.80
C LEU A 292 -26.28 -5.54 16.73
N SER A 293 -25.02 -5.90 16.44
CA SER A 293 -23.88 -5.45 17.24
C SER A 293 -23.77 -3.92 17.26
N ILE A 294 -23.65 -3.37 18.48
CA ILE A 294 -23.50 -1.93 18.72
C ILE A 294 -22.08 -1.45 18.36
N ASP A 295 -21.07 -2.34 18.40
CA ASP A 295 -19.67 -2.01 18.12
C ASP A 295 -19.08 -2.92 17.04
N LEU A 296 -19.74 -2.89 15.88
CA LEU A 296 -19.38 -3.66 14.70
C LEU A 296 -17.88 -3.58 14.34
N LEU A 297 -17.26 -2.40 14.45
CA LEU A 297 -15.85 -2.24 14.09
C LEU A 297 -14.90 -2.96 15.06
N SER A 298 -15.23 -2.97 16.35
CA SER A 298 -14.46 -3.74 17.33
C SER A 298 -14.64 -5.24 17.13
N GLU A 299 -15.86 -5.72 16.89
CA GLU A 299 -16.10 -7.15 16.63
C GLU A 299 -15.46 -7.62 15.32
N LEU A 300 -15.55 -6.80 14.25
CA LEU A 300 -14.84 -7.08 12.99
C LEU A 300 -13.33 -7.20 13.24
N ARG A 301 -12.77 -6.36 14.11
CA ARG A 301 -11.34 -6.41 14.45
C ARG A 301 -10.95 -7.67 15.21
N GLU A 302 -11.85 -8.21 16.03
CA GLU A 302 -11.64 -9.45 16.76
C GLU A 302 -11.70 -10.67 15.85
N VAL A 303 -12.60 -10.68 14.87
CA VAL A 303 -12.76 -11.83 13.95
C VAL A 303 -11.81 -11.78 12.76
N MET A 304 -11.61 -10.61 12.14
CA MET A 304 -10.84 -10.47 10.90
C MET A 304 -9.35 -10.30 11.20
N ASP A 305 -8.75 -11.33 11.81
CA ASP A 305 -7.31 -11.45 11.89
C ASP A 305 -6.69 -11.80 10.52
N ARG A 306 -5.37 -11.97 10.50
CA ARG A 306 -4.64 -12.27 9.27
C ARG A 306 -5.03 -13.61 8.66
N GLU A 307 -5.17 -14.65 9.47
CA GLU A 307 -5.45 -16.00 9.00
C GLU A 307 -6.85 -16.01 8.36
N PHE A 308 -7.83 -15.42 9.05
CA PHE A 308 -9.16 -15.25 8.51
C PHE A 308 -9.16 -14.48 7.18
N ILE A 309 -8.46 -13.35 7.11
CA ILE A 309 -8.40 -12.54 5.89
C ILE A 309 -7.76 -13.31 4.74
N ASP A 310 -6.64 -14.00 4.98
CA ASP A 310 -5.93 -14.74 3.93
C ASP A 310 -6.78 -15.91 3.39
N ASP A 311 -7.55 -16.56 4.25
CA ASP A 311 -8.46 -17.66 3.89
C ASP A 311 -9.71 -17.18 3.15
N ASN A 312 -10.22 -15.98 3.49
CA ASN A 312 -11.51 -15.48 3.00
C ASN A 312 -11.41 -14.31 2.01
N ILE A 313 -10.19 -13.93 1.59
CA ILE A 313 -9.94 -12.72 0.79
C ILE A 313 -10.84 -12.59 -0.44
N LYS A 314 -11.08 -13.70 -1.15
CA LYS A 314 -11.91 -13.70 -2.36
C LYS A 314 -13.37 -13.43 -2.07
N GLN A 315 -13.88 -13.93 -0.95
CA GLN A 315 -15.27 -13.74 -0.56
C GLN A 315 -15.48 -12.34 0.02
N LEU A 316 -14.49 -11.82 0.75
CA LEU A 316 -14.45 -10.40 1.14
C LEU A 316 -14.48 -9.49 -0.10
N GLU A 317 -13.64 -9.76 -1.10
CA GLU A 317 -13.63 -9.04 -2.38
C GLU A 317 -14.98 -9.13 -3.09
N GLN A 318 -15.56 -10.34 -3.22
CA GLN A 318 -16.85 -10.54 -3.86
C GLN A 318 -17.96 -9.75 -3.17
N ASN A 319 -18.07 -9.83 -1.84
CA ASN A 319 -19.06 -9.06 -1.09
C ASN A 319 -18.91 -7.55 -1.33
N MET A 320 -17.67 -7.04 -1.39
CA MET A 320 -17.42 -5.62 -1.70
C MET A 320 -17.83 -5.26 -3.14
N TYR A 321 -17.68 -6.17 -4.11
CA TYR A 321 -18.19 -5.97 -5.47
C TYR A 321 -19.73 -6.00 -5.51
N ASP A 322 -20.36 -6.92 -4.78
CA ASP A 322 -21.81 -7.01 -4.74
C ASP A 322 -22.44 -5.72 -4.17
N VAL A 323 -21.79 -5.09 -3.19
CA VAL A 323 -22.18 -3.75 -2.69
C VAL A 323 -22.00 -2.66 -3.76
N LEU A 324 -20.98 -2.74 -4.60
CA LEU A 324 -20.81 -1.79 -5.72
C LEU A 324 -21.91 -1.97 -6.78
N ASP A 325 -22.26 -3.21 -7.11
CA ASP A 325 -23.35 -3.51 -8.06
C ASP A 325 -24.70 -3.03 -7.49
N LEU A 326 -24.98 -3.32 -6.21
CA LEU A 326 -26.15 -2.79 -5.49
C LEU A 326 -26.24 -1.27 -5.58
N TYR A 327 -25.11 -0.59 -5.47
CA TYR A 327 -25.05 0.86 -5.56
C TYR A 327 -25.42 1.37 -6.96
N GLU A 328 -24.93 0.73 -8.02
CA GLU A 328 -25.29 1.10 -9.39
C GLU A 328 -26.79 0.93 -9.65
N ASP A 329 -27.38 -0.15 -9.12
CA ASP A 329 -28.82 -0.40 -9.20
C ASP A 329 -29.64 0.61 -8.38
N TYR A 330 -29.16 1.00 -7.20
CA TYR A 330 -29.79 2.06 -6.41
C TYR A 330 -29.80 3.39 -7.19
N GLN A 331 -28.67 3.77 -7.79
CA GLN A 331 -28.59 4.98 -8.62
C GLN A 331 -29.56 4.93 -9.80
N PHE A 332 -29.64 3.77 -10.47
CA PHE A 332 -30.59 3.55 -11.55
C PHE A 332 -32.02 3.75 -11.05
N MET A 333 -32.41 3.13 -9.93
CA MET A 333 -33.74 3.26 -9.35
C MET A 333 -34.11 4.72 -9.03
N VAL A 334 -33.22 5.47 -8.38
CA VAL A 334 -33.47 6.88 -8.06
C VAL A 334 -33.69 7.70 -9.34
N ASN A 335 -32.91 7.46 -10.39
CA ASN A 335 -33.10 8.13 -11.67
C ASN A 335 -34.42 7.74 -12.34
N SER A 336 -34.77 6.46 -12.34
CA SER A 336 -36.06 5.97 -12.84
C SER A 336 -37.23 6.62 -12.09
N ALA A 337 -37.14 6.71 -10.76
CA ALA A 337 -38.17 7.36 -9.95
C ALA A 337 -38.37 8.84 -10.31
N VAL A 338 -37.27 9.57 -10.51
CA VAL A 338 -37.32 10.96 -10.97
C VAL A 338 -37.95 11.07 -12.36
N GLU A 339 -37.59 10.18 -13.29
CA GLU A 339 -38.15 10.19 -14.64
C GLU A 339 -39.66 9.85 -14.64
N SER A 340 -40.07 8.82 -13.90
CA SER A 340 -41.47 8.45 -13.72
C SER A 340 -42.29 9.60 -13.12
N LEU A 341 -41.74 10.33 -12.16
CA LEU A 341 -42.37 11.55 -11.63
C LEU A 341 -42.51 12.65 -12.67
N GLN A 342 -41.49 12.88 -13.51
CA GLN A 342 -41.58 13.88 -14.58
C GLN A 342 -42.66 13.49 -15.60
N LYS A 343 -42.78 12.19 -15.90
CA LYS A 343 -43.85 11.68 -16.78
C LYS A 343 -45.22 11.83 -16.12
N ALA A 344 -45.32 11.56 -14.81
CA ALA A 344 -46.54 11.80 -14.04
C ALA A 344 -46.92 13.28 -14.00
N ASP A 345 -45.95 14.18 -13.82
CA ASP A 345 -46.17 15.63 -13.90
C ASP A 345 -46.69 16.04 -15.28
N TYR A 346 -46.03 15.58 -16.36
CA TYR A 346 -46.49 15.84 -17.72
C TYR A 346 -47.91 15.30 -17.97
N ALA A 347 -48.20 14.10 -17.48
CA ALA A 347 -49.52 13.48 -17.54
C ALA A 347 -50.59 14.34 -16.84
N LEU A 348 -50.28 14.86 -15.65
CA LEU A 348 -51.15 15.75 -14.87
C LEU A 348 -51.34 17.13 -15.53
N GLN A 349 -50.28 17.70 -16.11
CA GLN A 349 -50.37 18.95 -16.88
C GLN A 349 -51.28 18.80 -18.10
N ASN A 350 -51.18 17.67 -18.81
CA ASN A 350 -52.06 17.41 -19.96
C ASN A 350 -53.53 17.37 -19.56
N ILE A 351 -53.86 16.82 -18.37
CA ILE A 351 -55.22 16.83 -17.81
C ILE A 351 -55.69 18.27 -17.58
N LYS A 352 -54.83 19.13 -17.01
CA LYS A 352 -55.11 20.56 -16.79
C LYS A 352 -55.39 21.31 -18.10
N ASP A 353 -54.68 20.97 -19.16
CA ASP A 353 -54.80 21.62 -20.47
C ASP A 353 -55.99 21.12 -21.31
N THR A 354 -56.66 20.02 -20.92
CA THR A 354 -57.72 19.41 -21.75
C THR A 354 -59.08 20.13 -21.69
N CYS A 355 -59.30 21.08 -20.77
CA CYS A 355 -60.55 21.85 -20.65
C CYS A 355 -60.31 23.35 -20.40
N PRO A 356 -60.30 24.20 -21.45
CA PRO A 356 -60.22 25.66 -21.30
C PRO A 356 -61.62 26.26 -21.20
N VAL A 357 -62.27 26.23 -20.03
CA VAL A 357 -63.47 27.05 -19.76
C VAL A 357 -63.48 27.35 -18.25
N ASP A 358 -63.86 28.58 -17.88
CA ASP A 358 -64.17 29.03 -16.52
C ASP A 358 -64.76 27.87 -15.69
N THR A 359 -63.90 27.23 -14.90
CA THR A 359 -64.23 26.01 -14.18
C THR A 359 -64.53 26.43 -12.74
N ASP A 360 -65.79 26.22 -12.34
CA ASP A 360 -66.23 26.35 -10.94
C ASP A 360 -65.29 25.56 -10.00
N GLY A 361 -65.12 26.06 -8.77
CA GLY A 361 -64.00 25.76 -7.85
C GLY A 361 -63.69 24.31 -7.48
N ASP A 362 -64.57 23.34 -7.77
CA ASP A 362 -64.34 21.92 -7.46
C ASP A 362 -63.15 21.32 -8.26
N LEU A 363 -62.91 21.80 -9.49
CA LEU A 363 -61.73 21.39 -10.27
C LEU A 363 -60.45 22.07 -9.77
N GLU A 364 -60.55 23.27 -9.20
CA GLU A 364 -59.40 24.07 -8.76
C GLU A 364 -58.83 23.55 -7.44
N GLU A 365 -59.67 23.17 -6.47
CA GLU A 365 -59.25 22.57 -5.20
C GLU A 365 -58.51 21.24 -5.42
N LEU A 366 -58.97 20.44 -6.37
CA LEU A 366 -58.37 19.14 -6.65
C LEU A 366 -57.08 19.25 -7.48
N LEU A 367 -57.02 20.17 -8.45
CA LEU A 367 -55.75 20.52 -9.12
C LEU A 367 -54.72 21.02 -8.10
N SER A 368 -55.13 21.80 -7.11
CA SER A 368 -54.27 22.24 -6.01
C SER A 368 -53.76 21.07 -5.16
N SER A 369 -54.62 20.10 -4.80
CA SER A 369 -54.20 18.92 -4.03
C SER A 369 -53.21 18.03 -4.79
N ILE A 370 -53.35 17.95 -6.11
CA ILE A 370 -52.40 17.24 -6.99
C ILE A 370 -51.07 17.98 -7.03
N ASP A 371 -51.10 19.30 -7.21
CA ASP A 371 -49.90 20.16 -7.24
C ASP A 371 -49.13 20.09 -5.90
N ASP A 372 -49.84 20.14 -4.76
CA ASP A 372 -49.23 20.02 -3.42
C ASP A 372 -48.52 18.67 -3.23
N ARG A 373 -49.14 17.57 -3.67
CA ARG A 373 -48.56 16.23 -3.55
C ARG A 373 -47.37 16.04 -4.50
N LYS A 374 -47.45 16.60 -5.70
CA LYS A 374 -46.34 16.65 -6.65
C LYS A 374 -45.13 17.38 -6.05
N ASP A 375 -45.36 18.53 -5.43
CA ASP A 375 -44.30 19.32 -4.81
C ASP A 375 -43.70 18.60 -3.60
N GLU A 376 -44.52 17.98 -2.75
CA GLU A 376 -44.05 17.16 -1.64
C GLU A 376 -43.15 16.01 -2.11
N LEU A 377 -43.56 15.28 -3.15
CA LEU A 377 -42.80 14.16 -3.71
C LEU A 377 -41.54 14.60 -4.40
N SER A 378 -41.60 15.67 -5.20
CA SER A 378 -40.43 16.27 -5.85
C SER A 378 -39.42 16.71 -4.81
N ASN A 379 -39.85 17.34 -3.71
CA ASN A 379 -38.97 17.76 -2.63
C ASN A 379 -38.39 16.57 -1.87
N LYS A 380 -39.17 15.53 -1.58
CA LYS A 380 -38.68 14.29 -0.94
C LYS A 380 -37.64 13.57 -1.80
N LEU A 381 -37.89 13.45 -3.11
CA LEU A 381 -36.98 12.77 -4.04
C LEU A 381 -35.76 13.61 -4.39
N LEU A 382 -35.88 14.92 -4.53
CA LEU A 382 -34.72 15.81 -4.67
C LEU A 382 -33.89 15.81 -3.39
N SER A 383 -34.53 15.83 -2.22
CA SER A 383 -33.82 15.76 -0.95
C SER A 383 -33.17 14.39 -0.76
N ALA A 384 -33.84 13.29 -1.10
CA ALA A 384 -33.27 11.95 -1.09
C ALA A 384 -32.10 11.90 -2.06
N ARG A 385 -32.30 12.23 -3.33
CA ARG A 385 -31.23 12.29 -4.35
C ARG A 385 -30.06 13.15 -3.90
N ASP A 386 -30.26 14.37 -3.41
CA ASP A 386 -29.16 15.27 -3.09
C ASP A 386 -28.44 14.87 -1.80
N ASN A 387 -29.17 14.44 -0.76
CA ASN A 387 -28.58 13.90 0.46
C ASN A 387 -27.84 12.59 0.18
N THR A 388 -28.43 11.71 -0.62
CA THR A 388 -27.84 10.44 -1.02
C THR A 388 -26.64 10.72 -1.93
N VAL A 389 -26.80 11.37 -3.06
CA VAL A 389 -25.69 11.65 -3.99
C VAL A 389 -24.54 12.39 -3.29
N GLN A 390 -24.77 13.37 -2.41
CA GLN A 390 -23.65 14.00 -1.68
C GLN A 390 -23.00 13.08 -0.66
N ASN A 391 -23.77 12.45 0.21
CA ASN A 391 -23.20 11.60 1.25
C ASN A 391 -22.54 10.36 0.64
N PHE A 392 -23.18 9.73 -0.34
CA PHE A 392 -22.65 8.60 -1.08
C PHE A 392 -21.51 8.97 -2.01
N GLN A 393 -21.49 10.14 -2.67
CA GLN A 393 -20.28 10.54 -3.40
C GLN A 393 -19.10 10.75 -2.47
N ASN A 394 -19.33 11.15 -1.22
CA ASN A 394 -18.28 11.24 -0.22
C ASN A 394 -17.83 9.86 0.26
N GLU A 395 -18.75 8.92 0.52
CA GLU A 395 -18.41 7.54 0.88
C GLU A 395 -17.75 6.78 -0.29
N LEU A 396 -18.24 6.98 -1.51
CA LEU A 396 -17.64 6.48 -2.73
C LEU A 396 -16.30 7.17 -3.00
N ARG A 397 -16.11 8.45 -2.67
CA ARG A 397 -14.78 9.07 -2.71
C ARG A 397 -13.87 8.48 -1.65
N LYS A 398 -14.38 8.05 -0.49
CA LYS A 398 -13.58 7.31 0.49
C LYS A 398 -13.21 5.95 -0.10
N LEU A 399 -14.18 5.11 -0.49
CA LEU A 399 -13.97 3.82 -1.18
C LEU A 399 -13.06 3.96 -2.42
N LYS A 400 -13.30 4.90 -3.33
CA LYS A 400 -12.47 5.12 -4.52
C LYS A 400 -11.17 5.86 -4.22
N ALA A 401 -11.03 6.68 -3.17
CA ALA A 401 -9.71 7.15 -2.73
C ALA A 401 -8.91 5.98 -2.15
N TYR A 402 -9.60 4.96 -1.67
CA TYR A 402 -9.01 3.66 -1.39
C TYR A 402 -8.79 2.81 -2.65
N ASN A 403 -8.90 3.33 -3.90
CA ASN A 403 -8.69 2.68 -5.24
C ASN A 403 -7.43 1.81 -5.40
N VAL A 404 -6.57 1.77 -4.39
CA VAL A 404 -5.70 0.61 -4.10
C VAL A 404 -6.53 -0.61 -3.62
N LEU A 405 -7.85 -0.62 -3.83
CA LEU A 405 -8.83 -1.56 -3.28
C LEU A 405 -8.98 -2.82 -4.12
N ILE A 406 -8.89 -2.63 -5.44
CA ILE A 406 -9.08 -3.65 -6.48
C ILE A 406 -7.72 -4.06 -7.08
N THR A 407 -6.63 -3.43 -6.64
CA THR A 407 -5.32 -4.05 -6.84
C THR A 407 -5.37 -5.37 -6.06
N PRO A 408 -5.06 -6.53 -6.69
CA PRO A 408 -5.14 -7.81 -6.01
C PRO A 408 -4.50 -7.68 -4.64
N LEU A 409 -5.22 -8.02 -3.56
CA LEU A 409 -4.74 -7.78 -2.19
C LEU A 409 -3.38 -8.47 -1.94
N LYS A 410 -3.05 -9.51 -2.72
CA LYS A 410 -1.74 -10.18 -2.76
C LYS A 410 -0.60 -9.37 -3.39
N ALA A 411 -0.86 -8.40 -4.25
CA ALA A 411 0.19 -7.71 -5.03
C ALA A 411 1.01 -6.70 -4.21
N SER A 412 0.55 -6.31 -3.01
CA SER A 412 1.22 -5.34 -2.14
C SER A 412 2.09 -5.97 -1.03
N VAL A 413 2.07 -7.31 -0.90
CA VAL A 413 2.95 -8.07 0.01
C VAL A 413 3.93 -8.94 -0.79
N VAL A 414 4.43 -8.42 -1.91
CA VAL A 414 5.67 -8.93 -2.51
C VAL A 414 6.80 -8.00 -2.06
N ILE A 415 7.08 -7.99 -0.76
CA ILE A 415 8.36 -7.47 -0.27
C ILE A 415 9.37 -8.57 -0.57
N ASN A 416 9.89 -8.57 -1.80
CA ASN A 416 11.06 -9.30 -2.28
C ASN A 416 11.49 -10.48 -1.39
N GLU A 417 10.80 -11.61 -1.51
CA GLU A 417 11.38 -12.92 -1.25
C GLU A 417 12.34 -13.26 -2.41
N THR A 418 13.37 -12.44 -2.59
CA THR A 418 14.50 -12.76 -3.47
C THR A 418 15.75 -12.83 -2.60
N PRO A 419 16.42 -14.00 -2.54
CA PRO A 419 17.54 -14.25 -1.64
C PRO A 419 18.78 -13.39 -1.90
#